data_AF-A0A7C1SEP9-F1
#
_entry.id   AF-A0A7C1SEP9-F1
#
_cell.length_a   1.000
_cell.length_b   1.000
_cell.length_c   1.000
_cell.angle_alpha   90.00
_cell.angle_beta   90.00
_cell.angle_gamma   90.00
#
_symmetry.space_group_name_H-M   'P 1'
#
loop_
_entity.id
_entity.type
_entity.pdbx_description
1 polymer ?
#
loop_
_entity_poly.entity_id
_entity_poly.type
_entity_poly.pdbx_seq_one_letter_code
_entity_poly.pdbx_strand_id
1 'polypeptide(L)'
;MKYPASRVLVTAATVFCALALLAGCVSLPSKQVVPGAIVCDIIHAPTDEEIMNEGFAARVKRLTEQAKTAPDSQTRASLHIRLATLLMDHRNPGKDYARAAREIAYYQAVTGDIGCAETARNIRGILKRPKPPGISPKMKQLKGKVKSLSQKLDQCRKTSSQKLDQCRESSSQKLDQCRESITTCNDTVKRLQEIDVRMERKRRDIR
;
A
#
# COMPACT_ATOMS: atom_id res chain seq x y z
N MET A 1 57.79 -0.42 24.06
CA MET A 1 56.72 -0.05 23.11
C MET A 1 55.51 0.41 23.89
N LYS A 2 55.28 1.73 23.98
CA LYS A 2 54.18 2.36 24.71
C LYS A 2 53.05 2.67 23.71
N TYR A 3 51.90 2.03 23.84
CA TYR A 3 50.71 2.38 23.07
C TYR A 3 50.03 3.60 23.70
N PRO A 4 49.66 4.65 22.94
CA PRO A 4 48.98 5.81 23.49
C PRO A 4 47.52 5.50 23.82
N ALA A 5 47.16 5.65 25.10
CA ALA A 5 45.83 5.42 25.67
C ALA A 5 44.70 6.30 25.09
N SER A 6 45.02 7.25 24.20
CA SER A 6 44.09 8.26 23.70
C SER A 6 43.10 7.75 22.63
N ARG A 7 43.31 6.56 22.05
CA ARG A 7 42.40 6.00 21.02
C ARG A 7 41.25 5.14 21.56
N VAL A 8 41.29 4.74 22.84
CA VAL A 8 40.25 3.87 23.43
C VAL A 8 39.04 4.68 23.92
N LEU A 9 39.21 5.97 24.24
CA LEU A 9 38.11 6.81 24.73
C LEU A 9 37.14 7.26 23.63
N VAL A 10 37.61 7.43 22.39
CA VAL A 10 36.76 7.91 21.28
C VAL A 10 35.80 6.83 20.78
N THR A 11 36.18 5.55 20.89
CA THR A 11 35.32 4.43 20.53
C THR A 11 34.24 4.15 21.59
N ALA A 12 34.51 4.38 22.87
CA ALA A 12 33.50 4.22 23.92
C ALA A 12 32.36 5.26 23.82
N ALA A 13 32.69 6.53 23.56
CA ALA A 13 31.69 7.60 23.46
C ALA A 13 30.74 7.44 22.25
N THR A 14 31.27 6.94 21.13
CA THR A 14 30.50 6.69 19.90
C THR A 14 29.58 5.48 20.04
N VAL A 15 30.05 4.41 20.71
CA VAL A 15 29.22 3.24 21.02
C VAL A 15 28.10 3.58 22.01
N PHE A 16 28.37 4.45 23.00
CA PHE A 16 27.34 4.88 23.95
C PHE A 16 26.24 5.73 23.30
N CYS A 17 26.59 6.61 22.36
CA CYS A 17 25.61 7.37 21.56
C CYS A 17 24.76 6.46 20.65
N ALA A 18 25.36 5.43 20.05
CA ALA A 18 24.63 4.49 19.19
C ALA A 18 23.65 3.60 19.99
N LEU A 19 24.04 3.15 21.19
CA LEU A 19 23.17 2.37 22.08
C LEU A 19 22.04 3.20 22.67
N ALA A 20 22.28 4.48 23.00
CA ALA A 20 21.24 5.39 23.49
C ALA A 20 20.16 5.70 22.43
N LEU A 21 20.53 5.74 21.15
CA LEU A 21 19.58 5.91 20.04
C LEU A 21 18.71 4.68 19.80
N LEU A 22 19.21 3.47 20.06
CA LEU A 22 18.44 2.22 19.92
C LEU A 22 17.50 1.95 21.10
N ALA A 23 17.81 2.46 22.30
CA ALA A 23 17.00 2.26 23.49
C ALA A 23 15.80 3.22 23.62
N GLY A 24 15.62 4.18 22.72
CA GLY A 24 14.50 5.14 22.78
C GLY A 24 14.55 6.10 23.98
N CYS A 25 15.65 6.13 24.73
CA CYS A 25 15.80 6.91 25.97
C CYS A 25 16.36 8.33 25.76
N VAL A 26 16.65 8.73 24.52
CA VAL A 26 17.01 10.12 24.22
C VAL A 26 15.74 10.88 23.85
N SER A 27 15.10 11.47 24.86
CA SER A 27 14.32 12.68 24.60
C SER A 27 15.30 13.71 24.04
N LEU A 28 15.23 13.93 22.72
CA LEU A 28 15.89 15.07 22.07
C LEU A 28 15.61 16.30 22.93
N PRO A 29 16.62 17.11 23.29
CA PRO A 29 16.37 18.34 24.01
C PRO A 29 15.35 19.12 23.20
N SER A 30 14.17 19.28 23.81
CA SER A 30 13.07 20.08 23.30
C SER A 30 13.68 21.36 22.78
N LYS A 31 13.63 21.55 21.45
CA LYS A 31 14.11 22.76 20.78
C LYS A 31 13.61 23.92 21.62
N GLN A 32 14.54 24.72 22.13
CA GLN A 32 14.23 25.96 22.83
C GLN A 32 13.20 26.70 21.99
N VAL A 33 11.98 26.75 22.52
CA VAL A 33 10.88 27.52 21.96
C VAL A 33 11.30 28.96 22.16
N VAL A 34 11.93 29.53 21.13
CA VAL A 34 12.06 30.99 21.04
C VAL A 34 10.63 31.53 21.13
N PRO A 35 10.31 32.45 22.05
CA PRO A 35 9.02 33.12 22.05
C PRO A 35 8.84 33.80 20.69
N GLY A 36 7.94 33.28 19.86
CA GLY A 36 7.74 33.71 18.47
C GLY A 36 8.19 32.73 17.37
N ALA A 37 8.80 31.58 17.72
CA ALA A 37 9.03 30.51 16.76
C ALA A 37 7.71 29.83 16.41
N ILE A 38 7.13 30.20 15.27
CA ILE A 38 5.96 29.53 14.69
C ILE A 38 6.39 28.11 14.33
N VAL A 39 5.98 27.12 15.14
CA VAL A 39 6.11 25.71 14.77
C VAL A 39 5.24 25.52 13.54
N CYS A 40 5.93 25.29 12.44
CA CYS A 40 5.35 25.42 11.14
C CYS A 40 4.85 24.06 10.66
N ASP A 41 3.71 23.62 11.19
CA ASP A 41 3.07 22.34 10.87
C ASP A 41 2.33 22.37 9.51
N ILE A 42 2.94 22.98 8.48
CA ILE A 42 2.36 23.05 7.13
C ILE A 42 2.05 21.65 6.56
N ILE A 43 2.73 20.62 7.07
CA ILE A 43 2.61 19.25 6.61
C ILE A 43 2.07 18.33 7.72
N HIS A 44 1.08 18.78 8.49
CA HIS A 44 0.25 17.83 9.21
C HIS A 44 -0.80 17.27 8.26
N ALA A 45 -0.42 16.23 7.51
CA ALA A 45 -1.38 15.47 6.72
C ALA A 45 -2.37 14.79 7.67
N PRO A 46 -3.68 14.87 7.39
CA PRO A 46 -4.68 14.22 8.24
C PRO A 46 -4.43 12.71 8.29
N THR A 47 -4.53 12.11 9.48
CA THR A 47 -4.33 10.66 9.62
C THR A 47 -5.52 9.89 9.04
N ASP A 48 -5.32 8.62 8.69
CA ASP A 48 -6.41 7.77 8.18
C ASP A 48 -7.56 7.68 9.18
N GLU A 49 -7.25 7.57 10.48
CA GLU A 49 -8.25 7.53 11.56
C GLU A 49 -9.12 8.80 11.59
N GLU A 50 -8.48 9.98 11.51
CA GLU A 50 -9.23 11.24 11.52
C GLU A 50 -10.11 11.41 10.27
N ILE A 51 -9.67 10.90 9.11
CA ILE A 51 -10.44 10.94 7.87
C ILE A 51 -11.63 9.99 7.95
N MET A 52 -11.43 8.78 8.49
CA MET A 52 -12.49 7.77 8.62
C MET A 52 -13.59 8.22 9.57
N ASN A 53 -13.25 8.93 10.65
CA ASN A 53 -14.21 9.31 11.68
C ASN A 53 -15.15 10.47 11.26
N GLU A 54 -14.62 11.50 10.60
CA GLU A 54 -15.39 12.71 10.27
C GLU A 54 -15.71 12.83 8.77
N GLY A 55 -14.88 12.24 7.90
CA GLY A 55 -14.95 12.43 6.46
C GLY A 55 -14.41 13.80 6.00
N PHE A 56 -13.96 13.85 4.75
CA PHE A 56 -13.35 15.05 4.18
C PHE A 56 -14.28 16.27 4.16
N ALA A 57 -15.55 16.08 3.76
CA ALA A 57 -16.49 17.19 3.58
C ALA A 57 -16.82 17.91 4.90
N ALA A 58 -17.11 17.14 5.96
CA ALA A 58 -17.39 17.70 7.27
C ALA A 58 -16.16 18.41 7.86
N ARG A 59 -14.96 17.82 7.70
CA ARG A 59 -13.72 18.43 8.16
C ARG A 59 -13.38 19.73 7.44
N VAL A 60 -13.56 19.77 6.11
CA VAL A 60 -13.43 21.00 5.31
C VAL A 60 -14.39 22.07 5.84
N LYS A 61 -15.66 21.72 6.09
CA LYS A 61 -16.66 22.65 6.64
C LYS A 61 -16.25 23.18 8.01
N ARG A 62 -15.83 22.29 8.93
CA ARG A 62 -15.38 22.68 10.28
C ARG A 62 -14.18 23.61 10.23
N LEU A 63 -13.13 23.28 9.48
CA LEU A 63 -11.95 24.13 9.35
C LEU A 63 -12.28 25.49 8.71
N THR A 64 -13.24 25.50 7.77
CA THR A 64 -13.73 26.75 7.17
C THR A 64 -14.39 27.65 8.20
N GLU A 65 -15.27 27.10 9.05
CA GLU A 65 -15.93 27.88 10.10
C GLU A 65 -14.94 28.33 11.18
N GLN A 66 -14.03 27.44 11.60
CA GLN A 66 -12.97 27.80 12.56
C GLN A 66 -12.09 28.94 12.03
N ALA A 67 -11.74 28.93 10.74
CA ALA A 67 -10.92 29.99 10.14
C ALA A 67 -11.67 31.34 10.16
N LYS A 68 -12.99 31.34 9.93
CA LYS A 68 -13.81 32.56 9.99
C LYS A 68 -13.92 33.12 11.41
N THR A 69 -14.07 32.26 12.42
CA THR A 69 -14.28 32.68 13.82
C THR A 69 -12.99 32.86 14.60
N ALA A 70 -11.82 32.54 14.04
CA ALA A 70 -10.54 32.65 14.73
C ALA A 70 -10.25 34.12 15.13
N PRO A 71 -9.94 34.41 16.41
CA PRO A 71 -9.75 35.77 16.90
C PRO A 71 -8.41 36.37 16.44
N ASP A 72 -7.36 35.56 16.42
CA ASP A 72 -6.01 36.00 16.07
C ASP A 72 -5.63 35.66 14.63
N SER A 73 -4.84 36.54 14.03
CA SER A 73 -4.36 36.41 12.65
C SER A 73 -3.51 35.15 12.46
N GLN A 74 -2.74 34.76 13.48
CA GLN A 74 -1.83 33.61 13.41
C GLN A 74 -2.56 32.26 13.40
N THR A 75 -3.53 32.05 14.29
CA THR A 75 -4.39 30.87 14.31
C THR A 75 -5.22 30.80 13.04
N ARG A 76 -5.74 31.94 12.58
CA ARG A 76 -6.43 32.02 11.30
C ARG A 76 -5.53 31.55 10.15
N ALA A 77 -4.31 32.06 10.06
CA ALA A 77 -3.33 31.64 9.06
C ALA A 77 -3.04 30.12 9.15
N SER A 78 -2.85 29.58 10.36
CA SER A 78 -2.66 28.14 10.60
C SER A 78 -3.85 27.29 10.13
N LEU A 79 -5.08 27.78 10.32
CA LEU A 79 -6.28 27.09 9.83
C LEU A 79 -6.39 27.12 8.30
N HIS A 80 -6.04 28.24 7.66
CA HIS A 80 -6.02 28.34 6.20
C HIS A 80 -5.00 27.39 5.57
N ILE A 81 -3.81 27.21 6.16
CA ILE A 81 -2.85 26.25 5.63
C ILE A 81 -3.32 24.80 5.84
N ARG A 82 -3.88 24.45 7.00
CA ARG A 82 -4.47 23.13 7.24
C ARG A 82 -5.60 22.82 6.26
N LEU A 83 -6.46 23.80 6.01
CA LEU A 83 -7.54 23.71 5.02
C LEU A 83 -6.98 23.50 3.61
N ALA A 84 -5.94 24.24 3.22
CA ALA A 84 -5.28 24.02 1.93
C ALA A 84 -4.73 22.60 1.79
N THR A 85 -4.01 22.10 2.81
CA THR A 85 -3.45 20.74 2.82
C THR A 85 -4.54 19.69 2.66
N LEU A 86 -5.67 19.83 3.37
CA LEU A 86 -6.83 18.94 3.25
C LEU A 86 -7.46 18.97 1.84
N LEU A 87 -7.54 20.16 1.23
CA LEU A 87 -8.08 20.34 -0.12
C LEU A 87 -7.17 19.75 -1.21
N MET A 88 -5.87 19.64 -0.95
CA MET A 88 -4.88 19.04 -1.85
C MET A 88 -4.68 17.53 -1.66
N ASP A 89 -5.18 16.96 -0.56
CA ASP A 89 -4.93 15.55 -0.19
C ASP A 89 -5.37 14.60 -1.32
N HIS A 90 -4.52 13.61 -1.63
CA HIS A 90 -4.78 12.66 -2.70
C HIS A 90 -5.98 11.74 -2.41
N ARG A 91 -6.35 11.56 -1.15
CA ARG A 91 -7.52 10.79 -0.68
C ARG A 91 -8.81 11.60 -0.69
N ASN A 92 -8.74 12.94 -0.77
CA ASN A 92 -9.94 13.77 -0.82
C ASN A 92 -10.68 13.55 -2.16
N PRO A 93 -11.94 13.11 -2.16
CA PRO A 93 -12.71 12.94 -3.40
C PRO A 93 -13.11 14.28 -4.04
N GLY A 94 -13.20 15.35 -3.24
CA GLY A 94 -13.54 16.71 -3.66
C GLY A 94 -12.34 17.64 -3.69
N LYS A 95 -11.24 17.22 -4.32
CA LYS A 95 -10.02 18.05 -4.45
C LYS A 95 -10.35 19.35 -5.15
N ASP A 96 -10.02 20.47 -4.51
CA ASP A 96 -10.20 21.80 -5.07
C ASP A 96 -8.88 22.57 -4.96
N TYR A 97 -8.00 22.33 -5.94
CA TYR A 97 -6.69 22.98 -6.04
C TYR A 97 -6.80 24.49 -6.21
N ALA A 98 -7.88 24.98 -6.83
CA ALA A 98 -8.11 26.41 -7.01
C ALA A 98 -8.43 27.07 -5.67
N ARG A 99 -9.27 26.44 -4.85
CA ARG A 99 -9.53 26.88 -3.48
C ARG A 99 -8.28 26.76 -2.62
N ALA A 100 -7.58 25.63 -2.64
CA ALA A 100 -6.32 25.46 -1.89
C ALA A 100 -5.32 26.59 -2.21
N ALA A 101 -5.18 26.98 -3.48
CA ALA A 101 -4.32 28.09 -3.87
C ALA A 101 -4.76 29.45 -3.30
N ARG A 102 -6.08 29.68 -3.13
CA ARG A 102 -6.62 30.88 -2.45
C ARG A 102 -6.34 30.85 -0.95
N GLU A 103 -6.54 29.72 -0.29
CA GLU A 103 -6.25 29.56 1.14
C GLU A 103 -4.75 29.77 1.43
N ILE A 104 -3.86 29.26 0.58
CA ILE A 104 -2.41 29.51 0.68
C ILE A 104 -2.07 30.98 0.44
N ALA A 105 -2.74 31.64 -0.52
CA ALA A 105 -2.53 33.06 -0.75
C ALA A 105 -2.94 33.91 0.47
N TYR A 106 -4.00 33.52 1.18
CA TYR A 106 -4.41 34.17 2.43
C TYR A 106 -3.34 33.98 3.51
N TYR A 107 -2.85 32.76 3.72
CA TYR A 107 -1.75 32.49 4.66
C TYR A 107 -0.56 33.41 4.40
N GLN A 108 -0.10 33.50 3.14
CA GLN A 108 1.03 34.36 2.76
C GLN A 108 0.79 35.84 3.05
N ALA A 109 -0.44 36.33 2.83
CA ALA A 109 -0.79 37.73 3.10
C ALA A 109 -0.73 38.05 4.60
N VAL A 110 -1.02 37.09 5.47
CA VAL A 110 -1.05 37.28 6.92
C VAL A 110 0.32 37.09 7.56
N THR A 111 1.10 36.09 7.12
CA THR A 111 2.41 35.77 7.75
C THR A 111 3.58 36.55 7.16
N GLY A 112 3.42 37.18 5.99
CA GLY A 112 4.52 37.81 5.27
C GLY A 112 5.61 36.78 4.95
N ASP A 113 6.86 37.08 5.31
CA ASP A 113 8.02 36.21 5.11
C ASP A 113 8.38 35.34 6.34
N ILE A 114 7.55 35.34 7.39
CA ILE A 114 7.79 34.56 8.62
C ILE A 114 7.22 33.14 8.48
N GLY A 115 7.85 32.17 9.13
CA GLY A 115 7.37 30.78 9.18
C GLY A 115 7.67 30.03 7.88
N CYS A 116 6.65 29.47 7.24
CA CYS A 116 6.81 28.68 6.02
C CYS A 116 6.31 29.41 4.77
N ALA A 117 6.51 30.73 4.73
CA ALA A 117 6.18 31.56 3.59
C ALA A 117 6.79 31.04 2.28
N GLU A 118 8.04 30.54 2.33
CA GLU A 118 8.72 29.95 1.18
C GLU A 118 8.04 28.66 0.71
N THR A 119 7.76 27.72 1.62
CA THR A 119 7.03 26.49 1.29
C THR A 119 5.65 26.81 0.70
N ALA A 120 4.92 27.75 1.28
CA ALA A 120 3.64 28.23 0.76
C ALA A 120 3.79 28.84 -0.65
N ARG A 121 4.88 29.58 -0.91
CA ARG A 121 5.19 30.18 -2.21
C ARG A 121 5.47 29.12 -3.26
N ASN A 122 6.25 28.10 -2.89
CA ASN A 122 6.57 26.96 -3.75
C ASN A 122 5.30 26.16 -4.09
N ILE A 123 4.48 25.83 -3.08
CA ILE A 123 3.21 25.10 -3.29
C ILE A 123 2.27 25.93 -4.16
N ARG A 124 2.05 27.21 -3.86
CA ARG A 124 1.19 28.09 -4.68
C ARG A 124 1.71 28.20 -6.11
N GLY A 125 3.03 28.26 -6.29
CA GLY A 125 3.67 28.22 -7.61
C GLY A 125 3.32 26.95 -8.38
N ILE A 126 3.35 25.79 -7.74
CA ILE A 126 2.95 24.51 -8.34
C ILE A 126 1.45 24.52 -8.70
N LEU A 127 0.59 24.96 -7.79
CA LEU A 127 -0.87 24.98 -8.01
C LEU A 127 -1.31 25.95 -9.10
N LYS A 128 -0.59 27.06 -9.29
CA LYS A 128 -0.87 28.05 -10.33
C LYS A 128 -0.29 27.70 -11.69
N ARG A 129 0.57 26.69 -11.78
CA ARG A 129 1.08 26.26 -13.09
C ARG A 129 -0.12 25.91 -13.95
N PRO A 130 -0.23 26.46 -15.17
CA PRO A 130 -1.29 26.07 -16.08
C PRO A 130 -1.24 24.55 -16.19
N LYS A 131 -2.39 23.91 -15.99
CA LYS A 131 -2.52 22.46 -16.16
C LYS A 131 -1.86 22.13 -17.51
N PRO A 132 -0.80 21.30 -17.55
CA PRO A 132 -0.13 21.01 -18.80
C PRO A 132 -1.19 20.55 -19.80
N PRO A 133 -1.17 21.07 -21.04
CA PRO A 133 -2.24 20.86 -21.99
C PRO A 133 -2.42 19.36 -22.25
N GLY A 134 -3.49 18.80 -21.68
CA GLY A 134 -3.93 17.45 -21.91
C GLY A 134 -3.02 16.34 -21.37
N ILE A 135 -3.65 15.19 -21.15
CA ILE A 135 -2.98 13.88 -21.07
C ILE A 135 -2.03 13.81 -22.27
N SER A 136 -0.72 13.88 -22.01
CA SER A 136 0.27 13.84 -23.08
C SER A 136 0.00 12.64 -23.99
N PRO A 137 0.29 12.71 -25.30
CA PRO A 137 0.15 11.56 -26.20
C PRO A 137 0.77 10.28 -25.62
N LYS A 138 1.87 10.42 -24.87
CA LYS A 138 2.53 9.36 -24.13
C LYS A 138 1.66 8.72 -23.04
N MET A 139 0.88 9.50 -22.30
CA MET A 139 -0.04 9.00 -21.27
C MET A 139 -1.28 8.31 -21.89
N LYS A 140 -1.81 8.81 -23.01
CA LYS A 140 -2.85 8.09 -23.79
C LYS A 140 -2.32 6.75 -24.30
N GLN A 141 -1.09 6.75 -24.82
CA GLN A 141 -0.41 5.54 -25.29
C GLN A 141 -0.18 4.54 -24.14
N LEU A 142 0.27 4.99 -22.97
CA LEU A 142 0.44 4.14 -21.79
C LEU A 142 -0.88 3.50 -21.37
N LYS A 143 -1.96 4.29 -21.29
CA LYS A 143 -3.29 3.78 -20.95
C LYS A 143 -3.76 2.71 -21.93
N GLY A 144 -3.50 2.91 -23.23
CA GLY A 144 -3.76 1.91 -24.26
C GLY A 144 -2.95 0.62 -24.07
N LYS A 145 -1.64 0.73 -23.77
CA LYS A 145 -0.77 -0.42 -23.49
C LYS A 145 -1.23 -1.20 -22.27
N VAL A 146 -1.58 -0.52 -21.17
CA VAL A 146 -2.11 -1.16 -19.95
C VAL A 146 -3.39 -1.93 -20.25
N LYS A 147 -4.33 -1.33 -21.00
CA LYS A 147 -5.56 -2.00 -21.39
C LYS A 147 -5.30 -3.24 -22.26
N SER A 148 -4.39 -3.14 -23.23
CA SER A 148 -4.01 -4.27 -24.08
C SER A 148 -3.33 -5.40 -23.30
N LEU A 149 -2.41 -5.07 -22.37
CA LEU A 149 -1.77 -6.06 -21.51
C LEU A 149 -2.77 -6.76 -20.59
N SER A 150 -3.72 -6.02 -20.02
CA SER A 150 -4.81 -6.60 -19.21
C SER A 150 -5.60 -7.63 -20.01
N GLN A 151 -6.02 -7.30 -21.24
CA GLN A 151 -6.75 -8.23 -22.10
C GLN A 151 -5.94 -9.47 -22.45
N LYS A 152 -4.64 -9.32 -22.74
CA LYS A 152 -3.75 -10.47 -23.00
C LYS A 152 -3.61 -11.37 -21.78
N LEU A 153 -3.53 -10.79 -20.58
CA LEU A 153 -3.44 -11.54 -19.34
C LEU A 153 -4.73 -12.32 -19.07
N ASP A 154 -5.90 -11.70 -19.26
CA ASP A 154 -7.19 -12.38 -19.14
C ASP A 154 -7.32 -13.56 -20.12
N GLN A 155 -6.88 -13.36 -21.36
CA GLN A 155 -6.89 -14.43 -22.36
C GLN A 155 -5.94 -15.58 -22.00
N CYS A 156 -4.74 -15.25 -21.52
CA CYS A 156 -3.77 -16.24 -21.04
C CYS A 156 -4.36 -17.06 -19.90
N ARG A 157 -4.98 -16.40 -18.91
CA ARG A 157 -5.63 -17.05 -17.77
C ARG A 157 -6.73 -18.02 -18.21
N LYS A 158 -7.61 -17.59 -19.12
CA LYS A 158 -8.69 -18.44 -19.66
C LYS A 158 -8.12 -19.68 -20.37
N THR A 159 -7.12 -19.48 -21.23
CA THR A 159 -6.49 -20.55 -22.00
C THR A 159 -5.80 -21.56 -21.07
N SER A 160 -5.07 -21.09 -20.06
CA SER A 160 -4.43 -21.97 -19.08
C SER A 160 -5.45 -22.74 -18.24
N SER A 161 -6.56 -22.11 -17.83
CA SER A 161 -7.64 -22.80 -17.11
C SER A 161 -8.22 -23.94 -17.95
N GLN A 162 -8.57 -23.67 -19.21
CA GLN A 162 -9.11 -24.69 -20.11
C GLN A 162 -8.16 -25.87 -20.30
N LYS A 163 -6.85 -25.62 -20.46
CA LYS A 163 -5.86 -26.69 -20.58
C LYS A 163 -5.74 -27.53 -19.32
N LEU A 164 -5.83 -26.91 -18.14
CA LEU A 164 -5.82 -27.63 -16.87
C LEU A 164 -7.07 -28.50 -16.71
N ASP A 165 -8.24 -27.98 -17.07
CA ASP A 165 -9.50 -28.73 -17.00
C ASP A 165 -9.46 -29.95 -17.95
N GLN A 166 -9.00 -29.75 -19.18
CA GLN A 166 -8.81 -30.85 -20.14
C GLN A 166 -7.81 -31.90 -19.66
N CYS A 167 -6.68 -31.47 -19.08
CA CYS A 167 -5.68 -32.38 -18.52
C CYS A 167 -6.27 -33.19 -17.37
N ARG A 168 -7.01 -32.54 -16.47
CA ARG A 168 -7.67 -33.19 -15.33
C ARG A 168 -8.69 -34.23 -15.78
N GLU A 169 -9.53 -33.90 -16.76
CA GLU A 169 -10.53 -34.82 -17.32
C GLU A 169 -9.87 -36.02 -17.98
N SER A 170 -8.85 -35.79 -18.82
CA SER A 170 -8.06 -36.85 -19.45
C SER A 170 -7.40 -37.79 -18.43
N SER A 171 -6.81 -37.23 -17.37
CA SER A 171 -6.24 -38.01 -16.28
C SER A 171 -7.30 -38.79 -15.49
N SER A 172 -8.46 -38.20 -15.22
CA SER A 172 -9.57 -38.89 -14.55
C SER A 172 -10.03 -40.10 -15.35
N GLN A 173 -10.25 -39.93 -16.65
CA GLN A 173 -10.69 -41.00 -17.54
C GLN A 173 -9.71 -42.17 -17.57
N LYS A 174 -8.39 -41.89 -17.59
CA LYS A 174 -7.35 -42.93 -17.54
C LYS A 174 -7.35 -43.67 -16.20
N LEU A 175 -7.59 -42.97 -15.08
CA LEU A 175 -7.69 -43.60 -13.77
C LEU A 175 -8.92 -44.51 -13.67
N ASP A 176 -10.06 -44.09 -14.23
CA ASP A 176 -11.27 -44.89 -14.25
C ASP A 176 -11.09 -46.16 -15.11
N GLN A 177 -10.48 -46.04 -16.30
CA GLN A 177 -10.11 -47.20 -17.13
C GLN A 177 -9.17 -48.18 -16.41
N CYS A 178 -8.20 -47.65 -15.66
CA CYS A 178 -7.27 -48.47 -14.87
C CYS A 178 -8.01 -49.22 -13.77
N ARG A 179 -8.95 -48.56 -13.08
CA ARG A 179 -9.79 -49.18 -12.05
C ARG A 179 -10.65 -50.30 -12.63
N GLU A 180 -11.32 -50.07 -13.75
CA GLU A 180 -12.11 -51.09 -14.46
C GLU A 180 -11.25 -52.30 -14.86
N SER A 181 -10.04 -52.05 -15.38
CA SER A 181 -9.09 -53.11 -15.74
C SER A 181 -8.68 -53.94 -14.52
N ILE A 182 -8.42 -53.29 -13.37
CA ILE A 182 -8.10 -53.98 -12.11
C ILE A 182 -9.29 -54.82 -11.63
N THR A 183 -10.52 -54.30 -11.68
CA THR A 183 -11.71 -55.07 -11.29
C THR A 183 -11.88 -56.33 -12.14
N THR A 184 -11.71 -56.20 -13.46
CA THR A 184 -11.79 -57.32 -14.40
C THR A 184 -10.70 -58.38 -14.12
N CYS A 185 -9.48 -57.93 -13.85
CA CYS A 185 -8.37 -58.82 -13.49
C CYS A 185 -8.69 -59.58 -12.19
N ASN A 186 -9.17 -58.89 -11.16
CA ASN A 186 -9.53 -59.51 -9.88
C ASN A 186 -10.65 -60.54 -10.02
N ASP A 187 -11.66 -60.26 -10.84
CA ASP A 187 -12.74 -61.22 -11.11
C ASP A 187 -12.22 -62.46 -11.84
N THR A 188 -11.28 -62.28 -12.76
CA THR A 188 -10.61 -63.39 -13.46
C THR A 188 -9.80 -64.24 -12.49
N VAL A 189 -9.03 -63.62 -11.58
CA VAL A 189 -8.28 -64.32 -10.54
C VAL A 189 -9.20 -65.13 -9.63
N LYS A 190 -10.32 -64.55 -9.18
CA LYS A 190 -11.31 -65.28 -8.37
C LYS A 190 -11.87 -66.51 -9.10
N ARG A 191 -12.22 -66.38 -10.38
CA ARG A 191 -12.69 -67.52 -11.19
C ARG A 191 -11.64 -68.63 -11.30
N LEU A 192 -10.37 -68.26 -11.49
CA LEU A 192 -9.27 -69.23 -11.53
C LEU A 192 -9.10 -69.95 -10.19
N GLN A 193 -9.19 -69.23 -9.07
CA GLN A 193 -9.17 -69.82 -7.72
C GLN A 193 -10.34 -70.80 -7.50
N GLU A 194 -11.55 -70.45 -7.94
CA GLU A 194 -12.71 -71.35 -7.86
C GLU A 194 -12.54 -72.63 -8.68
N ILE A 195 -11.94 -72.52 -9.88
CA ILE A 195 -11.61 -73.67 -10.72
C ILE A 195 -10.58 -74.55 -10.03
N ASP A 196 -9.51 -73.97 -9.48
CA ASP A 196 -8.45 -74.70 -8.78
C ASP A 196 -9.00 -75.50 -7.59
N VAL A 197 -9.82 -74.86 -6.74
CA VAL A 197 -10.50 -75.53 -5.62
C VAL A 197 -11.39 -76.68 -6.10
N ARG A 198 -12.11 -76.50 -7.22
CA ARG A 198 -12.98 -77.55 -7.78
C ARG A 198 -12.17 -78.73 -8.30
N MET A 199 -11.04 -78.48 -8.96
CA MET A 199 -10.13 -79.51 -9.44
C MET A 199 -9.53 -80.30 -8.27
N GLU A 200 -9.15 -79.62 -7.19
CA GLU A 200 -8.56 -80.26 -6.02
C GLU A 200 -9.58 -81.13 -5.27
N ARG A 201 -10.86 -80.73 -5.19
CA ARG A 201 -11.93 -81.60 -4.65
C ARG A 201 -12.09 -82.87 -5.48
N LYS A 202 -12.18 -82.74 -6.81
CA LYS A 202 -12.29 -83.90 -7.72
C LYS A 202 -11.12 -84.87 -7.59
N ARG A 203 -9.89 -84.37 -7.36
CA ARG A 203 -8.71 -85.21 -7.12
C ARG A 203 -8.83 -86.04 -5.84
N ARG A 204 -9.49 -85.52 -4.80
CA ARG A 204 -9.74 -86.25 -3.56
C ARG A 204 -10.81 -87.33 -3.74
N ASP A 205 -11.86 -87.05 -4.50
CA ASP A 205 -12.95 -88.01 -4.73
C ASP A 205 -12.53 -89.26 -5.54
N ILE A 206 -11.41 -89.19 -6.28
CA ILE A 206 -10.87 -90.30 -7.07
C ILE A 206 -9.92 -91.19 -6.24
N ARG A 207 -9.39 -90.69 -5.13
CA ARG A 207 -8.46 -91.44 -4.25
C ARG A 207 -9.22 -92.21 -3.18
#